data_AF-J3CW67-F1
#
_entry.id   AF-J3CW67-F1
#
_cell.length_a   1.000
_cell.length_b   1.000
_cell.length_c   1.000
_cell.angle_alpha   90.00
_cell.angle_beta   90.00
_cell.angle_gamma   90.00
#
_symmetry.space_group_name_H-M   'P 1'
#
loop_
_entity.id
_entity.type
_entity.pdbx_description
1 polymer ?
#
loop_
_entity_poly.entity_id
_entity_poly.type
_entity_poly.pdbx_seq_one_letter_code
_entity_poly.pdbx_strand_id
1 'polypeptide(L)'
;MQFLSRLGLILLWLAAPLVAFAAANKNDPYLLVLRGTGNIVLVVACTVIVTVLLRRGRRGTIAGKLLVMLWCLPPLLMLAAHLKFELRKRDVLSASAAETRQLGSHFMAGYSSFPEVARLAGQGLIGGVYVSRHNIRGRTVEALRDEIAALQDKRRAAGLPPLVVAADQEGGIVGHLAPPLTKVPALATLTGLAPDEQQSKAEEFGRIHGRELAGLGVNLNLAPVLDLKPPQRRNRLDFHTLIGQRAIATDPVVVGTIASAYVRGLEESGVGATLKHFPGIGRVRTDTHHFSANLDTPVKELEATDWLPFREVLAHSRSALMVGHVTLTAVDPDRAASHSKRVVQGIVRDKWGYQGMVMTDDLVMGAIYQNDVCKAVVEAINAGVDMLLVAYDGAQFYRVFACALEGSRQGKLDVAMLRASKGRLAQVFSTEQARASSGLPAPSVTVSLSRTGDSPARDETRTRSR
;
A
#
# COMPACT_ATOMS: atom_id res chain seq x y z
N MET A 1 20.31 36.03 -32.43
CA MET A 1 19.05 35.32 -32.82
C MET A 1 19.29 33.92 -33.41
N GLN A 2 20.24 33.70 -34.33
CA GLN A 2 20.50 32.37 -34.91
C GLN A 2 20.98 31.33 -33.88
N PHE A 3 21.83 31.69 -32.92
CA PHE A 3 22.30 30.79 -31.87
C PHE A 3 21.15 30.25 -30.99
N LEU A 4 20.26 31.14 -30.53
CA LEU A 4 19.03 30.78 -29.80
C LEU A 4 18.12 29.85 -30.61
N SER A 5 18.03 30.04 -31.93
CA SER A 5 17.25 29.15 -32.81
C SER A 5 17.86 27.77 -33.00
N ARG A 6 19.20 27.66 -32.95
CA ARG A 6 19.93 26.37 -33.02
C ARG A 6 19.85 25.64 -31.69
N LEU A 7 19.99 26.34 -30.57
CA LEU A 7 19.83 25.78 -29.23
C LEU A 7 18.42 25.20 -29.03
N GLY A 8 17.37 25.93 -29.42
CA GLY A 8 16.00 25.42 -29.36
C GLY A 8 15.77 24.17 -30.21
N LEU A 9 16.42 24.06 -31.37
CA LEU A 9 16.32 22.87 -32.21
C LEU A 9 17.02 21.65 -31.57
N ILE A 10 18.19 21.85 -30.97
CA ILE A 10 18.91 20.80 -30.24
C ILE A 10 18.07 20.30 -29.06
N LEU A 11 17.46 21.22 -28.30
CA LEU A 11 16.56 20.86 -27.20
C LEU A 11 15.36 20.04 -27.67
N LEU A 12 14.78 20.36 -28.84
CA LEU A 12 13.68 19.56 -29.41
C LEU A 12 14.11 18.13 -29.78
N TRP A 13 15.36 17.95 -30.26
CA TRP A 13 15.91 16.62 -30.53
C TRP A 13 16.18 15.82 -29.25
N LEU A 14 16.68 16.48 -28.20
CA LEU A 14 16.96 15.82 -26.92
C LEU A 14 15.69 15.52 -26.10
N ALA A 15 14.70 16.41 -26.16
CA ALA A 15 13.47 16.25 -25.40
C ALA A 15 12.53 15.19 -25.97
N ALA A 16 12.49 15.02 -27.30
CA ALA A 16 11.50 14.14 -27.92
C ALA A 16 11.63 12.65 -27.51
N PRO A 17 12.83 12.05 -27.41
CA PRO A 17 12.98 10.69 -26.87
C PRO A 17 12.52 10.56 -25.42
N LEU A 18 12.81 11.55 -24.58
CA LEU A 18 12.37 11.57 -23.17
C LEU A 18 10.84 11.64 -23.06
N VAL A 19 10.22 12.49 -23.87
CA VAL A 19 8.76 12.63 -23.95
C VAL A 19 8.12 11.36 -24.51
N ALA A 20 8.72 10.74 -25.53
CA ALA A 20 8.27 9.46 -26.07
C ALA A 20 8.36 8.33 -25.03
N PHE A 21 9.45 8.29 -24.25
CA PHE A 21 9.60 7.34 -23.15
C PHE A 21 8.53 7.53 -22.07
N ALA A 22 8.29 8.77 -21.63
CA ALA A 22 7.23 9.07 -20.67
C ALA A 22 5.83 8.71 -21.21
N ALA A 23 5.59 8.98 -22.49
CA ALA A 23 4.34 8.64 -23.19
C ALA A 23 4.08 7.13 -23.26
N ALA A 24 5.09 6.34 -23.63
CA ALA A 24 4.99 4.88 -23.66
C ALA A 24 4.72 4.28 -22.28
N ASN A 25 5.25 4.90 -21.23
CA ASN A 25 5.15 4.46 -19.85
C ASN A 25 4.12 5.25 -19.04
N LYS A 26 3.15 5.93 -19.65
CA LYS A 26 2.21 6.83 -18.94
C LYS A 26 1.43 6.18 -17.77
N ASN A 27 1.27 4.85 -17.81
CA ASN A 27 0.59 4.08 -16.78
C ASN A 27 1.57 3.48 -15.76
N ASP A 28 2.83 3.88 -15.79
CA ASP A 28 3.82 3.52 -14.79
C ASP A 28 3.52 4.28 -13.47
N PRO A 29 3.67 3.64 -12.30
CA PRO A 29 3.44 4.26 -10.99
C PRO A 29 4.29 5.51 -10.75
N TYR A 30 5.51 5.57 -11.29
CA TYR A 30 6.37 6.74 -11.14
C TYR A 30 5.85 7.97 -11.88
N LEU A 31 4.98 7.77 -12.86
CA LEU A 31 4.36 8.85 -13.63
C LEU A 31 2.94 9.16 -13.15
N LEU A 32 2.54 8.71 -11.96
CA LEU A 32 1.20 8.95 -11.40
C LEU A 32 0.86 10.45 -11.36
N VAL A 33 1.82 11.30 -11.00
CA VAL A 33 1.66 12.77 -10.94
C VAL A 33 1.39 13.39 -12.32
N LEU A 34 1.84 12.73 -13.40
CA LEU A 34 1.61 13.19 -14.77
C LEU A 34 0.29 12.70 -15.36
N ARG A 35 -0.43 11.79 -14.69
CA ARG A 35 -1.72 11.29 -15.20
C ARG A 35 -2.80 12.38 -15.13
N GLY A 36 -3.86 12.20 -15.92
CA GLY A 36 -4.93 13.19 -16.03
C GLY A 36 -4.47 14.43 -16.80
N THR A 37 -4.36 15.56 -16.11
CA THR A 37 -4.01 16.86 -16.73
C THR A 37 -2.62 16.86 -17.36
N GLY A 38 -1.63 16.20 -16.76
CA GLY A 38 -0.28 16.11 -17.33
C GLY A 38 -0.26 15.43 -18.69
N ASN A 39 -1.03 14.35 -18.87
CA ASN A 39 -1.21 13.67 -20.15
C ASN A 39 -1.84 14.59 -21.20
N ILE A 40 -2.85 15.38 -20.82
CA ILE A 40 -3.49 16.36 -21.72
C ILE A 40 -2.47 17.42 -22.15
N VAL A 41 -1.74 18.00 -21.19
CA VAL A 41 -0.69 19.00 -21.46
C VAL A 41 0.37 18.44 -22.39
N LEU A 42 0.79 17.18 -22.21
CA LEU A 42 1.78 16.53 -23.06
C LEU A 42 1.31 16.41 -24.51
N VAL A 43 0.06 15.97 -24.73
CA VAL A 43 -0.53 15.85 -26.07
C VAL A 43 -0.68 17.22 -26.73
N VAL A 44 -1.15 18.22 -25.99
CA VAL A 44 -1.25 19.60 -26.51
C VAL A 44 0.13 20.14 -26.88
N ALA A 45 1.13 19.98 -26.01
CA ALA A 45 2.50 20.42 -26.26
C ALA A 45 3.08 19.76 -27.52
N CYS A 46 2.93 18.44 -27.68
CA CYS A 46 3.37 17.73 -28.89
C CYS A 46 2.67 18.27 -30.14
N THR A 47 1.36 18.50 -30.07
CA THR A 47 0.57 19.04 -31.19
C THR A 47 1.02 20.45 -31.60
N VAL A 48 1.28 21.32 -30.61
CA VAL A 48 1.81 22.67 -30.85
C VAL A 48 3.21 22.61 -31.47
N ILE A 49 4.11 21.78 -30.92
CA ILE A 49 5.48 21.62 -31.44
C ILE A 49 5.45 21.12 -32.88
N VAL A 50 4.66 20.09 -33.19
CA VAL A 50 4.47 19.61 -34.56
C VAL A 50 3.98 20.74 -35.45
N THR A 51 2.92 21.46 -35.05
CA THR A 51 2.36 22.58 -35.83
C THR A 51 3.41 23.65 -36.13
N VAL A 52 4.24 24.02 -35.15
CA VAL A 52 5.31 25.01 -35.33
C VAL A 52 6.40 24.50 -36.27
N LEU A 53 6.82 23.24 -36.14
CA LEU A 53 7.79 22.61 -37.03
C LEU A 53 7.30 22.60 -38.48
N LEU A 54 6.00 22.30 -38.68
CA LEU A 54 5.36 22.34 -39.98
C LEU A 54 5.31 23.75 -40.58
N ARG A 55 4.87 24.75 -39.80
CA ARG A 55 4.79 26.15 -40.24
C ARG A 55 6.15 26.75 -40.58
N ARG A 56 7.23 26.32 -39.92
CA ARG A 56 8.61 26.77 -40.20
C ARG A 56 9.27 26.05 -41.39
N GLY A 57 8.51 25.34 -42.22
CA GLY A 57 9.02 24.71 -43.44
C GLY A 57 9.97 23.53 -43.20
N ARG A 58 10.02 22.97 -41.97
CA ARG A 58 10.95 21.87 -41.64
C ARG A 58 10.61 20.55 -42.35
N ARG A 59 9.47 20.44 -43.04
CA ARG A 59 9.20 19.31 -43.96
C ARG A 59 10.10 19.29 -45.20
N GLY A 60 10.78 20.40 -45.52
CA GLY A 60 11.64 20.51 -46.71
C GLY A 60 12.93 19.68 -46.63
N THR A 61 13.40 19.29 -45.44
CA THR A 61 14.64 18.51 -45.26
C THR A 61 14.39 17.16 -44.60
N ILE A 62 15.26 16.18 -44.85
CA ILE A 62 15.18 14.85 -44.20
C ILE A 62 15.21 14.99 -42.67
N ALA A 63 16.14 15.77 -42.13
CA ALA A 63 16.25 16.01 -40.69
C ALA A 63 14.98 16.62 -40.09
N GLY A 64 14.34 17.57 -40.77
CA GLY A 64 13.12 18.17 -40.25
C GLY A 64 11.89 17.25 -40.36
N LYS A 65 11.83 16.38 -41.38
CA LYS A 65 10.82 15.30 -41.44
C LYS A 65 10.98 14.32 -40.28
N LEU A 66 12.21 13.88 -40.00
CA LEU A 66 12.52 13.00 -38.86
C LEU A 66 12.11 13.64 -37.52
N LEU A 67 12.43 14.93 -37.32
CA LEU A 67 12.05 15.63 -36.10
C LEU A 67 10.52 15.73 -35.93
N VAL A 68 9.78 16.01 -37.01
CA VAL A 68 8.31 16.01 -36.97
C VAL A 68 7.77 14.63 -36.60
N MET A 69 8.29 13.56 -37.21
CA MET A 69 7.87 12.19 -36.88
C MET A 69 8.15 11.85 -35.41
N LEU A 70 9.31 12.27 -34.89
CA LEU A 70 9.69 12.05 -33.50
C LEU A 70 8.75 12.75 -32.51
N TRP A 71 8.20 13.92 -32.86
CA TRP A 71 7.19 14.63 -32.05
C TRP A 71 5.75 14.18 -32.28
N CYS A 72 5.46 13.44 -33.35
CA CYS A 72 4.19 12.72 -33.51
C CYS A 72 4.15 11.40 -32.71
N LEU A 73 5.31 10.83 -32.37
CA LEU A 73 5.42 9.55 -31.68
C LEU A 73 4.80 9.53 -30.27
N PRO A 74 4.97 10.55 -29.39
CA PRO A 74 4.47 10.48 -28.02
C PRO A 74 2.94 10.34 -27.92
N PRO A 75 2.10 11.14 -28.63
CA PRO A 75 0.65 10.91 -28.61
C PRO A 75 0.23 9.52 -29.09
N LEU A 76 0.91 8.96 -30.10
CA LEU A 76 0.66 7.59 -30.59
C LEU A 76 1.03 6.55 -29.53
N LEU A 77 2.17 6.70 -28.86
CA LEU A 77 2.59 5.82 -27.76
C LEU A 77 1.63 5.90 -26.57
N MET A 78 1.13 7.11 -26.24
CA MET A 78 0.12 7.27 -25.20
C MET A 78 -1.19 6.58 -25.54
N LEU A 79 -1.64 6.68 -26.80
CA LEU A 79 -2.83 5.99 -27.28
C LEU A 79 -2.65 4.47 -27.21
N ALA A 80 -1.51 3.95 -27.67
CA ALA A 80 -1.17 2.53 -27.60
C ALA A 80 -1.12 2.03 -26.14
N ALA A 81 -0.49 2.80 -25.23
CA ALA A 81 -0.42 2.49 -23.81
C ALA A 81 -1.81 2.52 -23.14
N HIS A 82 -2.69 3.45 -23.55
CA HIS A 82 -4.07 3.50 -23.07
C HIS A 82 -4.88 2.30 -23.57
N LEU A 83 -4.79 1.97 -24.85
CA LEU A 83 -5.47 0.83 -25.43
C LEU A 83 -5.02 -0.48 -24.77
N LYS A 84 -3.72 -0.66 -24.53
CA LYS A 84 -3.19 -1.82 -23.79
C LYS A 84 -3.77 -1.94 -22.38
N PHE A 85 -3.92 -0.80 -21.69
CA PHE A 85 -4.56 -0.77 -20.37
C PHE A 85 -6.05 -1.13 -20.44
N GLU A 86 -6.81 -0.54 -21.37
CA GLU A 86 -8.25 -0.81 -21.51
C GLU A 86 -8.53 -2.26 -21.94
N LEU A 87 -7.72 -2.81 -22.85
CA LEU A 87 -7.84 -4.22 -23.24
C LEU A 87 -7.60 -5.15 -22.04
N ARG A 88 -6.58 -4.86 -21.23
CA ARG A 88 -6.31 -5.63 -20.01
C ARG A 88 -7.43 -5.50 -18.99
N LYS A 89 -7.89 -4.27 -18.75
CA LYS A 89 -9.02 -3.99 -17.86
C LYS A 89 -10.26 -4.77 -18.31
N ARG A 90 -10.55 -4.79 -19.61
CA ARG A 90 -11.64 -5.57 -20.18
C ARG A 90 -11.46 -7.07 -19.95
N ASP A 91 -10.27 -7.63 -20.18
CA ASP A 91 -9.97 -9.05 -19.93
C ASP A 91 -10.23 -9.42 -18.46
N VAL A 92 -9.69 -8.64 -17.51
CA VAL A 92 -9.90 -8.84 -16.06
C VAL A 92 -11.38 -8.74 -15.70
N LEU A 93 -12.10 -7.73 -16.19
CA LEU A 93 -13.53 -7.54 -15.90
C LEU A 93 -14.44 -8.56 -16.58
N SER A 94 -13.90 -9.33 -17.53
CA SER A 94 -14.56 -10.45 -18.22
C SER A 94 -14.17 -11.82 -17.66
N ALA A 95 -13.35 -11.87 -16.61
CA ALA A 95 -12.99 -13.12 -15.94
C ALA A 95 -14.26 -13.89 -15.52
N SER A 96 -14.26 -15.19 -15.74
CA SER A 96 -15.35 -16.09 -15.41
C SER A 96 -15.59 -16.15 -13.90
N ALA A 97 -16.81 -16.54 -13.51
CA ALA A 97 -17.13 -16.73 -12.09
C ALA A 97 -16.23 -17.76 -11.39
N ALA A 98 -15.68 -18.73 -12.13
CA ALA A 98 -14.72 -19.69 -11.58
C ALA A 98 -13.37 -19.02 -11.29
N GLU A 99 -12.85 -18.21 -12.22
CA GLU A 99 -11.60 -17.47 -12.05
C GLU A 99 -11.72 -16.44 -10.92
N THR A 100 -12.82 -15.68 -10.85
CA THR A 100 -13.01 -14.68 -9.77
C THR A 100 -13.15 -15.36 -8.42
N ARG A 101 -13.92 -16.44 -8.30
CA ARG A 101 -13.98 -17.24 -7.07
C ARG A 101 -12.64 -17.85 -6.68
N GLN A 102 -11.80 -18.20 -7.65
CA GLN A 102 -10.49 -18.79 -7.39
C GLN A 102 -9.49 -17.74 -6.86
N LEU A 103 -9.44 -16.57 -7.50
CA LEU A 103 -8.35 -15.60 -7.30
C LEU A 103 -8.75 -14.38 -6.47
N GLY A 104 -9.98 -13.90 -6.61
CA GLY A 104 -10.36 -12.57 -6.13
C GLY A 104 -10.18 -12.36 -4.64
N SER A 105 -10.43 -13.38 -3.81
CA SER A 105 -10.22 -13.30 -2.36
C SER A 105 -8.79 -12.95 -1.95
N HIS A 106 -7.81 -13.21 -2.83
CA HIS A 106 -6.39 -13.00 -2.60
C HIS A 106 -5.90 -11.60 -2.96
N PHE A 107 -6.79 -10.68 -3.34
CA PHE A 107 -6.39 -9.32 -3.75
C PHE A 107 -7.03 -8.26 -2.87
N MET A 108 -6.20 -7.29 -2.47
CA MET A 108 -6.63 -6.04 -1.88
C MET A 108 -6.24 -4.89 -2.80
N ALA A 109 -7.18 -4.00 -3.07
CA ALA A 109 -6.95 -2.85 -3.94
C ALA A 109 -7.27 -1.52 -3.24
N GLY A 110 -6.32 -0.58 -3.30
CA GLY A 110 -6.61 0.84 -3.13
C GLY A 110 -7.40 1.36 -4.34
N TYR A 111 -8.07 2.49 -4.18
CA TYR A 111 -8.93 3.02 -5.23
C TYR A 111 -9.09 4.55 -5.15
N SER A 112 -9.42 5.16 -6.29
CA SER A 112 -9.75 6.57 -6.43
C SER A 112 -11.16 6.82 -7.01
N SER A 113 -11.83 5.76 -7.47
CA SER A 113 -13.14 5.81 -8.12
C SER A 113 -14.07 4.78 -7.48
N PHE A 114 -15.11 5.25 -6.77
CA PHE A 114 -16.10 4.37 -6.14
C PHE A 114 -16.80 3.45 -7.16
N PRO A 115 -17.31 3.93 -8.31
CA PRO A 115 -17.96 3.05 -9.29
C PRO A 115 -17.05 1.91 -9.77
N GLU A 116 -15.75 2.17 -9.86
CA GLU A 116 -14.77 1.18 -10.29
C GLU A 116 -14.53 0.12 -9.21
N VAL A 117 -14.21 0.52 -7.97
CA VAL A 117 -13.99 -0.46 -6.89
C VAL A 117 -15.27 -1.22 -6.53
N ALA A 118 -16.44 -0.59 -6.62
CA ALA A 118 -17.72 -1.25 -6.40
C ALA A 118 -17.99 -2.35 -7.43
N ARG A 119 -17.58 -2.15 -8.69
CA ARG A 119 -17.62 -3.18 -9.73
C ARG A 119 -16.68 -4.34 -9.40
N LEU A 120 -15.45 -4.05 -8.99
CA LEU A 120 -14.47 -5.09 -8.60
C LEU A 120 -14.98 -5.92 -7.41
N ALA A 121 -15.51 -5.25 -6.38
CA ALA A 121 -16.07 -5.88 -5.20
C ALA A 121 -17.28 -6.77 -5.53
N GLY A 122 -18.23 -6.26 -6.33
CA GLY A 122 -19.44 -6.97 -6.71
C GLY A 122 -19.21 -8.16 -7.64
N GLN A 123 -18.17 -8.11 -8.49
CA GLN A 123 -17.78 -9.24 -9.34
C GLN A 123 -16.91 -10.28 -8.62
N GLY A 124 -16.54 -10.02 -7.36
CA GLY A 124 -15.65 -10.88 -6.58
C GLY A 124 -14.22 -10.90 -7.11
N LEU A 125 -13.77 -9.82 -7.74
CA LEU A 125 -12.39 -9.67 -8.24
C LEU A 125 -11.41 -9.27 -7.13
N ILE A 126 -11.93 -8.77 -6.00
CA ILE A 126 -11.16 -8.40 -4.81
C ILE A 126 -11.79 -8.99 -3.55
N GLY A 127 -10.93 -9.29 -2.58
CA GLY A 127 -11.27 -9.74 -1.22
C GLY A 127 -11.08 -8.63 -0.19
N GLY A 128 -10.38 -7.55 -0.56
CA GLY A 128 -10.21 -6.39 0.30
C GLY A 128 -10.05 -5.07 -0.45
N VAL A 129 -10.19 -3.99 0.29
CA VAL A 129 -9.92 -2.62 -0.15
C VAL A 129 -8.97 -1.95 0.83
N TYR A 130 -8.12 -1.07 0.31
CA TYR A 130 -7.24 -0.22 1.09
C TYR A 130 -7.71 1.23 1.00
N VAL A 131 -7.97 1.85 2.15
CA VAL A 131 -8.37 3.27 2.24
C VAL A 131 -7.24 4.08 2.84
N SER A 132 -7.01 5.26 2.27
CA SER A 132 -5.90 6.13 2.62
C SER A 132 -6.32 7.60 2.69
N ARG A 133 -5.33 8.49 2.86
CA ARG A 133 -5.53 9.94 2.86
C ARG A 133 -6.28 10.42 1.62
N HIS A 134 -6.06 9.79 0.46
CA HIS A 134 -6.72 10.20 -0.77
C HIS A 134 -8.24 10.02 -0.71
N ASN A 135 -8.73 8.97 -0.03
CA ASN A 135 -10.15 8.64 0.04
C ASN A 135 -10.95 9.59 0.94
N ILE A 136 -10.28 10.23 1.92
CA ILE A 136 -10.91 11.14 2.90
C ILE A 136 -10.57 12.62 2.67
N ARG A 137 -9.57 12.94 1.85
CA ARG A 137 -9.15 14.33 1.60
C ARG A 137 -10.31 15.15 1.02
N GLY A 138 -10.67 16.23 1.71
CA GLY A 138 -11.76 17.12 1.29
C GLY A 138 -13.16 16.54 1.48
N ARG A 139 -13.29 15.43 2.23
CA ARG A 139 -14.54 14.74 2.53
C ARG A 139 -14.71 14.59 4.04
N THR A 140 -15.93 14.26 4.47
CA THR A 140 -16.21 13.98 5.88
C THR A 140 -15.94 12.50 6.21
N VAL A 141 -15.82 12.19 7.50
CA VAL A 141 -15.66 10.81 8.01
C VAL A 141 -16.88 9.97 7.64
N GLU A 142 -18.08 10.55 7.73
CA GLU A 142 -19.35 9.90 7.37
C GLU A 142 -19.38 9.52 5.88
N ALA A 143 -18.88 10.38 5.00
CA ALA A 143 -18.84 10.10 3.57
C ALA A 143 -17.96 8.88 3.23
N LEU A 144 -16.85 8.67 3.95
CA LEU A 144 -16.02 7.48 3.80
C LEU A 144 -16.69 6.25 4.41
N ARG A 145 -17.29 6.39 5.60
CA ARG A 145 -18.04 5.30 6.26
C ARG A 145 -19.16 4.76 5.37
N ASP A 146 -19.97 5.66 4.81
CA ASP A 146 -21.10 5.29 3.97
C ASP A 146 -20.63 4.64 2.65
N GLU A 147 -19.48 5.06 2.14
CA GLU A 147 -18.82 4.45 0.97
C GLU A 147 -18.36 3.02 1.26
N ILE A 148 -17.71 2.79 2.41
CA ILE A 148 -17.28 1.46 2.87
C ILE A 148 -18.51 0.56 3.08
N ALA A 149 -19.55 1.06 3.74
CA ALA A 149 -20.80 0.34 3.93
C ALA A 149 -21.42 -0.08 2.58
N ALA A 150 -21.47 0.83 1.60
CA ALA A 150 -21.99 0.53 0.28
C ALA A 150 -21.17 -0.57 -0.45
N LEU A 151 -19.85 -0.63 -0.25
CA LEU A 151 -19.03 -1.73 -0.79
C LEU A 151 -19.36 -3.07 -0.13
N GLN A 152 -19.55 -3.09 1.19
CA GLN A 152 -19.98 -4.28 1.91
C GLN A 152 -21.37 -4.74 1.44
N ASP A 153 -22.30 -3.81 1.22
CA ASP A 153 -23.64 -4.10 0.71
C ASP A 153 -23.59 -4.74 -0.68
N LYS A 154 -22.72 -4.24 -1.57
CA LYS A 154 -22.48 -4.85 -2.89
C LYS A 154 -21.99 -6.28 -2.78
N ARG A 155 -21.10 -6.58 -1.83
CA ARG A 155 -20.59 -7.95 -1.60
C ARG A 155 -21.69 -8.87 -1.07
N ARG A 156 -22.48 -8.41 -0.10
CA ARG A 156 -23.62 -9.17 0.44
C ARG A 156 -24.66 -9.46 -0.64
N ALA A 157 -25.03 -8.47 -1.46
CA ALA A 157 -25.96 -8.64 -2.57
C ALA A 157 -25.45 -9.63 -3.64
N ALA A 158 -24.13 -9.75 -3.80
CA ALA A 158 -23.50 -10.72 -4.71
C ALA A 158 -23.30 -12.11 -4.09
N GLY A 159 -23.71 -12.34 -2.83
CA GLY A 159 -23.48 -13.61 -2.12
C GLY A 159 -22.00 -13.91 -1.85
N LEU A 160 -21.17 -12.85 -1.76
CA LEU A 160 -19.74 -12.96 -1.52
C LEU A 160 -19.41 -12.68 -0.03
N PRO A 161 -18.28 -13.18 0.49
CA PRO A 161 -17.82 -12.81 1.84
C PRO A 161 -17.69 -11.29 2.03
N PRO A 162 -17.62 -10.75 3.26
CA PRO A 162 -17.27 -9.35 3.48
C PRO A 162 -15.89 -8.98 2.88
N LEU A 163 -15.65 -7.70 2.64
CA LEU A 163 -14.31 -7.20 2.30
C LEU A 163 -13.44 -7.05 3.56
N VAL A 164 -12.14 -7.32 3.43
CA VAL A 164 -11.15 -6.76 4.36
C VAL A 164 -11.02 -5.30 3.99
N VAL A 165 -11.29 -4.40 4.93
CA VAL A 165 -11.15 -2.96 4.74
C VAL A 165 -9.96 -2.53 5.57
N ALA A 166 -8.87 -2.18 4.89
CA ALA A 166 -7.60 -1.86 5.52
C ALA A 166 -7.25 -0.37 5.44
N ALA A 167 -6.53 0.13 6.45
CA ALA A 167 -5.92 1.46 6.45
C ALA A 167 -4.56 1.42 7.15
N ASP A 168 -3.65 2.35 6.83
CA ASP A 168 -2.43 2.57 7.63
C ASP A 168 -2.65 3.70 8.65
N GLN A 169 -2.85 3.29 9.89
CA GLN A 169 -2.95 4.20 11.03
C GLN A 169 -2.00 3.75 12.14
N GLU A 170 -0.70 3.97 11.93
CA GLU A 170 0.37 3.59 12.87
C GLU A 170 0.47 4.56 14.05
N GLY A 171 0.21 5.84 13.80
CA GLY A 171 0.54 6.94 14.69
C GLY A 171 1.80 7.70 14.22
N GLY A 172 2.05 8.86 14.81
CA GLY A 172 3.20 9.69 14.44
C GLY A 172 3.11 10.24 13.01
N ILE A 173 4.07 9.86 12.16
CA ILE A 173 4.15 10.35 10.77
C ILE A 173 3.25 9.56 9.80
N VAL A 174 2.85 8.32 10.16
CA VAL A 174 1.94 7.49 9.36
C VAL A 174 0.59 7.39 10.06
N GLY A 175 -0.29 8.32 9.69
CA GLY A 175 -1.71 8.30 10.05
C GLY A 175 -2.50 8.82 8.87
N HIS A 176 -2.79 7.95 7.90
CA HIS A 176 -3.31 8.38 6.62
C HIS A 176 -4.71 8.99 6.71
N LEU A 177 -5.49 8.60 7.72
CA LEU A 177 -6.84 9.11 7.93
C LEU A 177 -6.91 10.30 8.92
N ALA A 178 -5.77 10.73 9.48
CA ALA A 178 -5.67 11.96 10.28
C ALA A 178 -5.44 13.21 9.39
N PRO A 179 -5.94 14.41 9.74
CA PRO A 179 -6.65 14.78 10.98
C PRO A 179 -8.17 14.50 11.07
N PRO A 180 -8.90 14.01 10.04
CA PRO A 180 -10.30 13.59 10.25
C PRO A 180 -10.46 12.57 11.40
N LEU A 181 -9.47 11.70 11.59
CA LEU A 181 -9.30 10.85 12.77
C LEU A 181 -8.26 11.44 13.75
N THR A 182 -8.28 10.95 14.99
CA THR A 182 -7.35 11.37 16.04
C THR A 182 -5.90 11.09 15.63
N LYS A 183 -5.06 12.11 15.75
CA LYS A 183 -3.62 11.97 15.55
C LYS A 183 -2.95 11.45 16.82
N VAL A 184 -2.74 10.15 16.89
CA VAL A 184 -1.99 9.51 17.97
C VAL A 184 -0.47 9.70 17.78
N PRO A 185 0.32 9.95 18.84
CA PRO A 185 1.79 9.99 18.76
C PRO A 185 2.40 8.67 18.26
N ALA A 186 3.67 8.71 17.83
CA ALA A 186 4.38 7.49 17.46
C ALA A 186 4.54 6.57 18.69
N LEU A 187 4.39 5.25 18.54
CA LEU A 187 4.61 4.30 19.65
C LEU A 187 6.01 4.40 20.27
N ALA A 188 6.99 4.88 19.50
CA ALA A 188 8.34 5.18 19.99
C ALA A 188 8.37 6.22 21.13
N THR A 189 7.35 7.07 21.31
CA THR A 189 7.30 8.01 22.43
C THR A 189 7.08 7.33 23.77
N LEU A 190 6.65 6.06 23.76
CA LEU A 190 6.36 5.29 24.97
C LEU A 190 7.62 4.66 25.58
N THR A 191 8.71 4.49 24.81
CA THR A 191 9.88 3.71 25.24
C THR A 191 10.62 4.27 26.46
N GLY A 192 10.36 5.53 26.83
CA GLY A 192 10.95 6.17 28.01
C GLY A 192 10.12 6.06 29.29
N LEU A 193 8.91 5.47 29.22
CA LEU A 193 8.02 5.29 30.36
C LEU A 193 8.38 4.03 31.16
N ALA A 194 7.84 3.90 32.38
CA ALA A 194 7.94 2.67 33.15
C ALA A 194 7.20 1.51 32.44
N PRO A 195 7.65 0.24 32.52
CA PRO A 195 7.08 -0.87 31.75
C PRO A 195 5.55 -1.02 31.80
N ASP A 196 4.93 -0.85 32.98
CA ASP A 196 3.47 -0.92 33.12
C ASP A 196 2.76 0.25 32.45
N GLU A 197 3.36 1.45 32.50
CA GLU A 197 2.85 2.63 31.78
C GLU A 197 3.01 2.47 30.27
N GLN A 198 4.10 1.86 29.80
CA GLN A 198 4.31 1.56 28.37
C GLN A 198 3.15 0.74 27.82
N GLN A 199 2.79 -0.34 28.51
CA GLN A 199 1.71 -1.23 28.10
C GLN A 199 0.35 -0.51 28.16
N SER A 200 0.03 0.13 29.28
CA SER A 200 -1.25 0.82 29.45
C SER A 200 -1.46 1.92 28.40
N LYS A 201 -0.43 2.72 28.10
CA LYS A 201 -0.48 3.77 27.08
C LYS A 201 -0.51 3.22 25.66
N ALA A 202 0.21 2.15 25.36
CA ALA A 202 0.17 1.50 24.06
C ALA A 202 -1.22 0.92 23.76
N GLU A 203 -1.83 0.28 24.76
CA GLU A 203 -3.20 -0.24 24.68
C GLU A 203 -4.22 0.89 24.50
N GLU A 204 -4.04 2.03 25.19
CA GLU A 204 -4.83 3.24 24.97
C GLU A 204 -4.73 3.75 23.53
N PHE A 205 -3.53 3.82 22.96
CA PHE A 205 -3.31 4.23 21.57
C PHE A 205 -3.99 3.25 20.59
N GLY A 206 -3.85 1.95 20.85
CA GLY A 206 -4.53 0.90 20.08
C GLY A 206 -6.04 1.06 20.12
N ARG A 207 -6.61 1.34 21.28
CA ARG A 207 -8.06 1.51 21.48
C ARG A 207 -8.61 2.77 20.81
N ILE A 208 -7.84 3.86 20.78
CA ILE A 208 -8.21 5.07 20.04
C ILE A 208 -8.35 4.75 18.54
N HIS A 209 -7.29 4.19 17.94
CA HIS A 209 -7.34 3.81 16.53
C HIS A 209 -8.40 2.74 16.26
N GLY A 210 -8.51 1.72 17.12
CA GLY A 210 -9.46 0.62 16.97
C GLY A 210 -10.90 1.13 16.89
N ARG A 211 -11.30 2.02 17.80
CA ARG A 211 -12.68 2.56 17.80
C ARG A 211 -12.96 3.44 16.59
N GLU A 212 -12.03 4.32 16.23
CA GLU A 212 -12.22 5.25 15.12
C GLU A 212 -12.22 4.54 13.76
N LEU A 213 -11.33 3.56 13.57
CA LEU A 213 -11.29 2.71 12.38
C LEU A 213 -12.54 1.83 12.28
N ALA A 214 -12.95 1.17 13.38
CA ALA A 214 -14.19 0.39 13.40
C ALA A 214 -15.42 1.26 13.08
N GLY A 215 -15.45 2.51 13.57
CA GLY A 215 -16.52 3.48 13.28
C GLY A 215 -16.64 3.86 11.80
N LEU A 216 -15.55 3.74 11.03
CA LEU A 216 -15.54 3.89 9.57
C LEU A 216 -15.93 2.60 8.83
N GLY A 217 -15.97 1.45 9.50
CA GLY A 217 -16.04 0.13 8.87
C GLY A 217 -14.69 -0.42 8.39
N VAL A 218 -13.57 0.17 8.85
CA VAL A 218 -12.23 -0.40 8.68
C VAL A 218 -12.06 -1.53 9.70
N ASN A 219 -11.60 -2.69 9.24
CA ASN A 219 -11.51 -3.91 10.05
C ASN A 219 -10.10 -4.50 10.12
N LEU A 220 -9.14 -3.92 9.40
CA LEU A 220 -7.72 -4.26 9.48
C LEU A 220 -6.91 -2.97 9.54
N ASN A 221 -6.13 -2.77 10.59
CA ASN A 221 -5.11 -1.73 10.62
C ASN A 221 -3.78 -2.33 10.16
N LEU A 222 -3.13 -1.68 9.21
CA LEU A 222 -1.81 -2.04 8.74
C LEU A 222 -0.74 -1.50 9.72
N ALA A 223 -0.86 -1.90 10.98
CA ALA A 223 0.00 -1.50 12.10
C ALA A 223 -0.10 -2.57 13.21
N PRO A 224 0.88 -2.68 14.13
CA PRO A 224 2.06 -1.82 14.29
C PRO A 224 3.30 -2.25 13.49
N VAL A 225 4.29 -1.34 13.44
CA VAL A 225 5.64 -1.61 12.92
C VAL A 225 6.47 -2.33 14.00
N LEU A 226 6.96 -3.52 13.65
CA LEU A 226 7.81 -4.36 14.51
C LEU A 226 9.28 -4.38 14.06
N ASP A 227 9.61 -3.69 12.97
CA ASP A 227 10.99 -3.47 12.58
C ASP A 227 11.78 -2.84 13.73
N LEU A 228 12.96 -3.37 14.02
CA LEU A 228 13.84 -2.78 15.02
C LEU A 228 14.37 -1.44 14.52
N LYS A 229 14.45 -0.46 15.42
CA LYS A 229 14.90 0.89 15.08
C LYS A 229 16.36 0.84 14.58
N PRO A 230 16.66 1.39 13.38
CA PRO A 230 18.02 1.44 12.88
C PRO A 230 18.94 2.22 13.81
N PRO A 231 20.21 1.83 13.93
CA PRO A 231 21.19 2.57 14.72
C PRO A 231 21.49 3.96 14.12
N GLN A 232 21.40 4.12 12.78
CA GLN A 232 21.57 5.42 12.12
C GLN A 232 20.23 6.14 11.95
N ARG A 233 20.12 7.35 12.52
CA ARG A 233 18.91 8.19 12.42
C ARG A 233 18.61 8.73 11.02
N ARG A 234 19.60 8.80 10.13
CA ARG A 234 19.45 9.40 8.79
C ARG A 234 20.07 8.50 7.74
N ASN A 235 19.22 7.80 7.00
CA ASN A 235 19.60 7.13 5.77
C ASN A 235 19.26 8.06 4.58
N ARG A 236 20.27 8.45 3.79
CA ARG A 236 20.08 9.37 2.64
C ARG A 236 19.40 8.71 1.45
N LEU A 237 19.27 7.39 1.46
CA LEU A 237 18.65 6.58 0.42
C LEU A 237 17.31 5.97 0.88
N ASP A 238 16.77 6.44 2.01
CA ASP A 238 15.45 6.10 2.54
C ASP A 238 14.56 7.34 2.50
N PHE A 239 13.62 7.38 1.56
CA PHE A 239 12.79 8.56 1.29
C PHE A 239 11.36 8.38 1.77
N HIS A 240 10.84 7.15 1.68
CA HIS A 240 9.44 6.81 1.94
C HIS A 240 9.30 5.76 3.05
N THR A 241 10.25 4.82 3.19
CA THR A 241 10.20 3.76 4.20
C THR A 241 10.34 4.33 5.62
N LEU A 242 11.29 5.24 5.84
CA LEU A 242 11.50 6.07 7.04
C LEU A 242 11.40 5.31 8.38
N ILE A 243 11.93 4.08 8.43
CA ILE A 243 11.77 3.19 9.59
C ILE A 243 12.38 3.79 10.87
N GLY A 244 13.43 4.60 10.77
CA GLY A 244 13.99 5.32 11.92
C GLY A 244 12.97 6.21 12.65
N GLN A 245 11.92 6.69 11.96
CA GLN A 245 10.84 7.51 12.54
C GLN A 245 9.62 6.69 12.97
N ARG A 246 9.46 5.47 12.44
CA ARG A 246 8.28 4.61 12.64
C ARG A 246 8.52 3.50 13.67
N ALA A 247 9.73 2.94 13.70
CA ALA A 247 10.11 1.86 14.61
C ALA A 247 10.03 2.30 16.07
N ILE A 248 9.57 1.39 16.91
CA ILE A 248 9.33 1.62 18.34
C ILE A 248 10.68 1.81 19.04
N ALA A 249 11.51 0.76 19.11
CA ALA A 249 12.76 0.71 19.85
C ALA A 249 13.83 -0.11 19.11
N THR A 250 15.07 -0.07 19.61
CA THR A 250 16.17 -0.96 19.18
C THR A 250 16.10 -2.32 19.87
N ASP A 251 15.54 -2.37 21.08
CA ASP A 251 15.42 -3.58 21.89
C ASP A 251 14.19 -4.40 21.46
N PRO A 252 14.36 -5.66 20.99
CA PRO A 252 13.24 -6.50 20.53
C PRO A 252 12.20 -6.80 21.62
N VAL A 253 12.58 -6.85 22.90
CA VAL A 253 11.65 -7.11 24.01
C VAL A 253 10.75 -5.90 24.26
N VAL A 254 11.31 -4.69 24.18
CA VAL A 254 10.54 -3.43 24.29
C VAL A 254 9.58 -3.30 23.10
N VAL A 255 10.02 -3.64 21.88
CA VAL A 255 9.15 -3.67 20.69
C VAL A 255 7.99 -4.64 20.91
N GLY A 256 8.27 -5.88 21.32
CA GLY A 256 7.25 -6.91 21.56
C GLY A 256 6.22 -6.49 22.64
N THR A 257 6.69 -5.92 23.75
CA THR A 257 5.83 -5.44 24.85
C THR A 257 4.86 -4.36 24.39
N ILE A 258 5.37 -3.29 23.76
CA ILE A 258 4.55 -2.15 23.30
C ILE A 258 3.62 -2.58 22.17
N ALA A 259 4.12 -3.37 21.20
CA ALA A 259 3.32 -3.84 20.08
C ALA A 259 2.18 -4.75 20.54
N SER A 260 2.44 -5.69 21.46
CA SER A 260 1.40 -6.59 21.99
C SER A 260 0.26 -5.81 22.63
N ALA A 261 0.58 -4.80 23.45
CA ALA A 261 -0.42 -3.97 24.11
C ALA A 261 -1.23 -3.13 23.10
N TYR A 262 -0.58 -2.53 22.11
CA TYR A 262 -1.26 -1.81 21.04
C TYR A 262 -2.20 -2.72 20.23
N VAL A 263 -1.75 -3.94 19.91
CA VAL A 263 -2.57 -4.95 19.20
C VAL A 263 -3.81 -5.30 20.02
N ARG A 264 -3.70 -5.52 21.33
CA ARG A 264 -4.87 -5.77 22.19
C ARG A 264 -5.90 -4.63 22.10
N GLY A 265 -5.46 -3.38 22.19
CA GLY A 265 -6.35 -2.22 22.08
C GLY A 265 -7.08 -2.12 20.74
N LEU A 266 -6.42 -2.47 19.63
CA LEU A 266 -7.09 -2.57 18.32
C LEU A 266 -8.14 -3.69 18.31
N GLU A 267 -7.76 -4.87 18.79
CA GLU A 267 -8.60 -6.07 18.76
C GLU A 267 -9.83 -5.98 19.68
N GLU A 268 -9.80 -5.18 20.75
CA GLU A 268 -10.97 -4.86 21.58
C GLU A 268 -12.10 -4.24 20.76
N SER A 269 -11.75 -3.38 19.80
CA SER A 269 -12.70 -2.79 18.86
C SER A 269 -12.98 -3.71 17.67
N GLY A 270 -12.33 -4.87 17.61
CA GLY A 270 -12.28 -5.87 16.54
C GLY A 270 -11.77 -5.35 15.21
N VAL A 271 -10.82 -4.42 15.28
CA VAL A 271 -9.93 -4.12 14.17
C VAL A 271 -8.72 -5.04 14.32
N GLY A 272 -8.46 -5.87 13.31
CA GLY A 272 -7.25 -6.70 13.28
C GLY A 272 -6.00 -5.84 13.14
N ALA A 273 -4.88 -6.32 13.68
CA ALA A 273 -3.57 -5.70 13.46
C ALA A 273 -2.82 -6.39 12.31
N THR A 274 -1.83 -5.71 11.75
CA THR A 274 -0.90 -6.27 10.76
C THR A 274 0.52 -5.95 11.17
N LEU A 275 1.27 -6.97 11.54
CA LEU A 275 2.66 -6.81 11.95
C LEU A 275 3.53 -6.62 10.72
N LYS A 276 4.36 -5.57 10.70
CA LYS A 276 5.16 -5.25 9.52
C LYS A 276 6.55 -4.68 9.85
N HIS A 277 7.56 -4.86 9.00
CA HIS A 277 7.54 -5.57 7.71
C HIS A 277 8.48 -6.77 7.80
N PHE A 278 7.94 -7.99 7.87
CA PHE A 278 8.78 -9.20 7.94
C PHE A 278 9.62 -9.31 6.65
N PRO A 279 10.94 -9.61 6.68
CA PRO A 279 11.73 -10.19 7.77
C PRO A 279 12.40 -9.20 8.74
N GLY A 280 11.99 -7.94 8.78
CA GLY A 280 12.66 -6.88 9.53
C GLY A 280 13.50 -6.02 8.60
N ILE A 281 12.97 -4.85 8.22
CA ILE A 281 13.60 -3.94 7.25
C ILE A 281 14.41 -2.81 7.91
N GLY A 282 14.51 -2.80 9.24
CA GLY A 282 15.26 -1.79 9.99
C GLY A 282 16.77 -1.77 9.71
N ARG A 283 17.34 -2.86 9.17
CA ARG A 283 18.78 -2.96 8.83
C ARG A 283 19.07 -2.69 7.35
N VAL A 284 18.03 -2.52 6.55
CA VAL A 284 18.14 -2.28 5.11
C VAL A 284 18.57 -0.83 4.85
N ARG A 285 19.44 -0.65 3.85
CA ARG A 285 20.03 0.66 3.52
C ARG A 285 19.39 1.35 2.32
N THR A 286 18.53 0.68 1.56
CA THR A 286 17.86 1.24 0.38
C THR A 286 16.36 1.24 0.55
N ASP A 287 15.69 2.25 -0.03
CA ASP A 287 14.24 2.33 -0.06
C ASP A 287 13.63 1.35 -1.06
N THR A 288 12.86 0.37 -0.59
CA THR A 288 12.18 -0.64 -1.42
C THR A 288 11.07 -0.06 -2.30
N HIS A 289 10.60 1.16 -2.02
CA HIS A 289 9.72 1.89 -2.93
C HIS A 289 10.41 2.16 -4.26
N HIS A 290 11.75 2.17 -4.28
CA HIS A 290 12.55 2.56 -5.45
C HIS A 290 13.52 1.50 -5.95
N PHE A 291 14.10 0.70 -5.05
CA PHE A 291 15.20 -0.19 -5.38
C PHE A 291 15.01 -1.56 -4.76
N SER A 292 15.59 -2.59 -5.36
CA SER A 292 15.78 -3.86 -4.65
C SER A 292 16.67 -3.64 -3.42
N ALA A 293 16.42 -4.41 -2.38
CA ALA A 293 17.11 -4.31 -1.11
C ALA A 293 17.49 -5.69 -0.61
N ASN A 294 18.71 -5.81 -0.10
CA ASN A 294 19.22 -7.04 0.50
C ASN A 294 19.29 -6.91 2.02
N LEU A 295 18.95 -7.99 2.71
CA LEU A 295 19.20 -8.19 4.13
C LEU A 295 20.21 -9.33 4.28
N ASP A 296 21.47 -8.94 4.48
CA ASP A 296 22.61 -9.86 4.58
C ASP A 296 22.85 -10.35 6.01
N THR A 297 22.03 -9.91 6.97
CA THR A 297 22.11 -10.33 8.36
C THR A 297 21.90 -11.86 8.46
N PRO A 298 22.77 -12.59 9.16
CA PRO A 298 22.62 -14.04 9.32
C PRO A 298 21.28 -14.42 9.98
N VAL A 299 20.66 -15.51 9.52
CA VAL A 299 19.38 -16.00 10.04
C VAL A 299 19.39 -16.18 11.57
N LYS A 300 20.49 -16.68 12.13
CA LYS A 300 20.63 -16.87 13.58
C LYS A 300 20.57 -15.55 14.36
N GLU A 301 21.11 -14.47 13.80
CA GLU A 301 21.00 -13.14 14.40
C GLU A 301 19.55 -12.65 14.29
N LEU A 302 18.94 -12.73 13.11
CA LEU A 302 17.54 -12.34 12.91
C LEU A 302 16.57 -13.09 13.85
N GLU A 303 16.79 -14.39 14.08
CA GLU A 303 16.02 -15.20 15.02
C GLU A 303 16.15 -14.73 16.47
N ALA A 304 17.34 -14.28 16.86
CA ALA A 304 17.63 -13.79 18.20
C ALA A 304 17.17 -12.34 18.41
N THR A 305 16.99 -11.56 17.34
CA THR A 305 16.65 -10.13 17.41
C THR A 305 15.40 -9.78 16.62
N ASP A 306 15.52 -9.58 15.31
CA ASP A 306 14.53 -8.90 14.47
C ASP A 306 13.21 -9.67 14.37
N TRP A 307 13.25 -11.00 14.47
CA TRP A 307 12.09 -11.88 14.40
C TRP A 307 11.44 -12.17 15.75
N LEU A 308 12.13 -11.88 16.85
CA LEU A 308 11.62 -12.07 18.21
C LEU A 308 10.27 -11.37 18.43
N PRO A 309 10.13 -10.04 18.16
CA PRO A 309 8.85 -9.37 18.39
C PRO A 309 7.73 -9.92 17.49
N PHE A 310 8.03 -10.34 16.26
CA PHE A 310 7.03 -10.93 15.36
C PHE A 310 6.51 -12.25 15.93
N ARG A 311 7.41 -13.16 16.31
CA ARG A 311 7.03 -14.46 16.87
C ARG A 311 6.22 -14.31 18.16
N GLU A 312 6.65 -13.42 19.04
CA GLU A 312 5.98 -13.16 20.32
C GLU A 312 4.55 -12.67 20.12
N VAL A 313 4.36 -11.66 19.27
CA VAL A 313 3.05 -11.05 19.04
C VAL A 313 2.13 -11.98 18.25
N LEU A 314 2.64 -12.69 17.23
CA LEU A 314 1.84 -13.64 16.44
C LEU A 314 1.37 -14.84 17.25
N ALA A 315 2.14 -15.29 18.25
CA ALA A 315 1.77 -16.42 19.10
C ALA A 315 0.55 -16.13 19.99
N HIS A 316 0.27 -14.85 20.27
CA HIS A 316 -0.74 -14.42 21.24
C HIS A 316 -1.80 -13.47 20.67
N SER A 317 -1.88 -13.32 19.35
CA SER A 317 -2.85 -12.42 18.70
C SER A 317 -3.42 -13.00 17.41
N ARG A 318 -4.45 -12.34 16.86
CA ARG A 318 -5.00 -12.68 15.53
C ARG A 318 -4.42 -11.78 14.45
N SER A 319 -3.30 -11.12 14.73
CA SER A 319 -2.64 -10.20 13.81
C SER A 319 -2.31 -10.91 12.50
N ALA A 320 -2.49 -10.22 11.38
CA ALA A 320 -1.91 -10.58 10.10
C ALA A 320 -0.40 -10.29 10.10
N LEU A 321 0.33 -10.91 9.17
CA LEU A 321 1.75 -10.64 8.92
C LEU A 321 1.93 -10.04 7.53
N MET A 322 2.51 -8.85 7.45
CA MET A 322 2.93 -8.26 6.18
C MET A 322 4.40 -8.58 5.90
N VAL A 323 4.67 -9.07 4.68
CA VAL A 323 6.01 -9.43 4.21
C VAL A 323 6.50 -8.39 3.21
N GLY A 324 7.62 -7.75 3.55
CA GLY A 324 8.26 -6.72 2.75
C GLY A 324 9.01 -7.24 1.52
N HIS A 325 9.35 -6.32 0.63
CA HIS A 325 10.06 -6.60 -0.62
C HIS A 325 11.59 -6.55 -0.47
N VAL A 326 12.12 -7.32 0.48
CA VAL A 326 13.56 -7.42 0.79
C VAL A 326 14.06 -8.83 0.53
N THR A 327 15.18 -8.97 -0.17
CA THR A 327 15.87 -10.24 -0.39
C THR A 327 16.61 -10.65 0.88
N LEU A 328 16.15 -11.71 1.52
CA LEU A 328 16.86 -12.35 2.63
C LEU A 328 17.94 -13.27 2.06
N THR A 329 19.12 -12.71 1.82
CA THR A 329 20.16 -13.35 0.98
C THR A 329 20.65 -14.68 1.54
N ALA A 330 20.65 -14.82 2.87
CA ALA A 330 21.01 -16.06 3.56
C ALA A 330 20.00 -17.22 3.36
N VAL A 331 18.79 -16.96 2.84
CA VAL A 331 17.72 -17.95 2.68
C VAL A 331 17.35 -18.14 1.20
N ASP A 332 17.10 -17.03 0.51
CA ASP A 332 16.73 -17.02 -0.91
C ASP A 332 17.33 -15.76 -1.57
N PRO A 333 18.52 -15.88 -2.19
CA PRO A 333 19.17 -14.73 -2.84
C PRO A 333 18.50 -14.30 -4.14
N ASP A 334 17.60 -15.13 -4.69
CA ASP A 334 16.98 -14.89 -6.00
C ASP A 334 15.64 -14.15 -5.92
N ARG A 335 15.07 -14.02 -4.72
CA ARG A 335 13.70 -13.52 -4.50
C ARG A 335 13.60 -12.65 -3.26
N ALA A 336 12.78 -11.62 -3.34
CA ALA A 336 12.37 -10.91 -2.15
C ALA A 336 11.49 -11.80 -1.26
N ALA A 337 11.53 -11.59 0.06
CA ALA A 337 10.80 -12.34 1.07
C ALA A 337 9.31 -12.51 0.71
N SER A 338 8.67 -11.42 0.25
CA SER A 338 7.26 -11.37 -0.15
C SER A 338 6.83 -12.39 -1.22
N HIS A 339 7.75 -12.92 -2.03
CA HIS A 339 7.46 -13.93 -3.04
C HIS A 339 8.42 -15.13 -2.98
N SER A 340 9.16 -15.28 -1.87
CA SER A 340 10.02 -16.43 -1.65
C SER A 340 9.28 -17.54 -0.91
N LYS A 341 9.14 -18.71 -1.54
CA LYS A 341 8.60 -19.91 -0.89
C LYS A 341 9.47 -20.36 0.29
N ARG A 342 10.80 -20.19 0.22
CA ARG A 342 11.70 -20.54 1.32
C ARG A 342 11.47 -19.68 2.56
N VAL A 343 11.11 -18.41 2.35
CA VAL A 343 10.81 -17.48 3.44
C VAL A 343 9.38 -17.66 3.96
N VAL A 344 8.37 -17.54 3.10
CA VAL A 344 6.96 -17.59 3.54
C VAL A 344 6.56 -19.00 3.97
N GLN A 345 6.70 -20.01 3.11
CA GLN A 345 6.36 -21.38 3.50
C GLN A 345 7.39 -21.90 4.52
N GLY A 346 8.69 -21.85 4.19
CA GLY A 346 9.72 -22.50 5.00
C GLY A 346 9.92 -21.91 6.40
N ILE A 347 9.84 -20.59 6.57
CA ILE A 347 10.05 -19.95 7.88
C ILE A 347 8.71 -19.66 8.56
N VAL A 348 7.83 -18.91 7.91
CA VAL A 348 6.59 -18.44 8.55
C VAL A 348 5.59 -19.57 8.77
N ARG A 349 5.34 -20.41 7.74
CA ARG A 349 4.35 -21.49 7.85
C ARG A 349 4.91 -22.73 8.55
N ASP A 350 6.08 -23.20 8.13
CA ASP A 350 6.63 -24.48 8.59
C ASP A 350 7.37 -24.31 9.92
N LYS A 351 8.37 -23.43 10.01
CA LYS A 351 9.19 -23.27 11.23
C LYS A 351 8.46 -22.59 12.37
N TRP A 352 7.71 -21.53 12.09
CA TRP A 352 6.97 -20.80 13.13
C TRP A 352 5.57 -21.36 13.37
N GLY A 353 5.05 -22.19 12.47
CA GLY A 353 3.71 -22.75 12.59
C GLY A 353 2.59 -21.71 12.43
N TYR A 354 2.87 -20.50 11.95
CA TYR A 354 1.87 -19.43 11.90
C TYR A 354 0.80 -19.74 10.86
N GLN A 355 -0.47 -19.75 11.29
CA GLN A 355 -1.64 -20.08 10.45
C GLN A 355 -2.56 -18.89 10.16
N GLY A 356 -2.23 -17.68 10.62
CA GLY A 356 -3.03 -16.48 10.31
C GLY A 356 -2.78 -15.94 8.88
N MET A 357 -3.36 -14.78 8.56
CA MET A 357 -3.22 -14.17 7.25
C MET A 357 -1.79 -13.65 7.02
N VAL A 358 -1.17 -14.04 5.91
CA VAL A 358 0.05 -13.41 5.40
C VAL A 358 -0.29 -12.55 4.19
N MET A 359 0.17 -11.31 4.17
CA MET A 359 0.00 -10.41 3.04
C MET A 359 1.33 -9.86 2.54
N THR A 360 1.39 -9.44 1.28
CA THR A 360 2.53 -8.66 0.79
C THR A 360 2.45 -7.22 1.27
N ASP A 361 3.60 -6.55 1.28
CA ASP A 361 3.65 -5.09 1.11
C ASP A 361 3.14 -4.70 -0.31
N ASP A 362 3.05 -3.41 -0.63
CA ASP A 362 2.46 -2.94 -1.89
C ASP A 362 3.26 -3.42 -3.12
N LEU A 363 2.64 -4.28 -3.94
CA LEU A 363 3.26 -4.84 -5.17
C LEU A 363 3.60 -3.80 -6.23
N VAL A 364 3.12 -2.57 -6.05
CA VAL A 364 3.41 -1.44 -6.93
C VAL A 364 4.75 -0.75 -6.58
N MET A 365 5.41 -1.17 -5.49
CA MET A 365 6.74 -0.67 -5.12
C MET A 365 7.81 -1.10 -6.13
N GLY A 366 8.84 -0.25 -6.31
CA GLY A 366 9.90 -0.43 -7.30
C GLY A 366 10.61 -1.79 -7.22
N ALA A 367 10.87 -2.28 -6.00
CA ALA A 367 11.51 -3.58 -5.77
C ALA A 367 10.79 -4.77 -6.45
N ILE A 368 9.48 -4.67 -6.68
CA ILE A 368 8.69 -5.70 -7.37
C ILE A 368 8.23 -5.23 -8.75
N TYR A 369 7.64 -4.04 -8.84
CA TYR A 369 6.99 -3.57 -10.06
C TYR A 369 7.95 -3.48 -11.25
N GLN A 370 9.20 -3.08 -10.99
CA GLN A 370 10.25 -2.98 -12.00
C GLN A 370 10.96 -4.33 -12.26
N ASN A 371 10.77 -5.33 -11.39
CA ASN A 371 11.47 -6.62 -11.40
C ASN A 371 10.50 -7.80 -11.63
N ASP A 372 9.80 -7.77 -12.78
CA ASP A 372 8.83 -8.79 -13.19
C ASP A 372 7.71 -9.06 -12.17
N VAL A 373 6.82 -8.08 -12.01
CA VAL A 373 5.62 -8.20 -11.17
C VAL A 373 4.76 -9.43 -11.47
N CYS A 374 4.73 -9.93 -12.72
CA CYS A 374 3.92 -11.10 -13.03
C CYS A 374 4.51 -12.38 -12.43
N LYS A 375 5.83 -12.53 -12.50
CA LYS A 375 6.53 -13.60 -11.79
C LYS A 375 6.32 -13.48 -10.29
N ALA A 376 6.50 -12.29 -9.70
CA ALA A 376 6.33 -12.08 -8.27
C ALA A 376 4.91 -12.43 -7.77
N VAL A 377 3.85 -12.10 -8.53
CA VAL A 377 2.46 -12.46 -8.20
C VAL A 377 2.27 -13.98 -8.12
N VAL A 378 2.71 -14.71 -9.15
CA VAL A 378 2.60 -16.17 -9.19
C VAL A 378 3.42 -16.81 -8.07
N GLU A 379 4.65 -16.34 -7.86
CA GLU A 379 5.54 -16.86 -6.83
C GLU A 379 5.03 -16.56 -5.41
N ALA A 380 4.45 -15.38 -5.15
CA ALA A 380 3.87 -15.05 -3.85
C ALA A 380 2.69 -15.96 -3.48
N ILE A 381 1.76 -16.22 -4.42
CA ILE A 381 0.66 -17.16 -4.20
C ILE A 381 1.23 -18.56 -3.90
N ASN A 382 2.18 -19.02 -4.71
CA ASN A 382 2.80 -20.35 -4.56
C ASN A 382 3.71 -20.47 -3.31
N ALA A 383 4.15 -19.34 -2.77
CA ALA A 383 4.90 -19.24 -1.53
C ALA A 383 4.00 -19.33 -0.29
N GLY A 384 2.68 -19.23 -0.46
CA GLY A 384 1.70 -19.31 0.62
C GLY A 384 1.22 -17.96 1.14
N VAL A 385 1.44 -16.87 0.42
CA VAL A 385 0.85 -15.56 0.72
C VAL A 385 -0.66 -15.61 0.49
N ASP A 386 -1.43 -15.02 1.40
CA ASP A 386 -2.89 -14.99 1.34
C ASP A 386 -3.45 -13.82 0.56
N MET A 387 -2.86 -12.65 0.75
CA MET A 387 -3.39 -11.39 0.25
C MET A 387 -2.28 -10.56 -0.41
N LEU A 388 -2.49 -10.25 -1.69
CA LEU A 388 -1.63 -9.44 -2.52
C LEU A 388 -2.14 -8.00 -2.46
N LEU A 389 -1.33 -7.10 -1.92
CA LEU A 389 -1.68 -5.71 -1.75
C LEU A 389 -1.31 -4.89 -2.99
N VAL A 390 -2.28 -4.13 -3.51
CA VAL A 390 -2.09 -3.06 -4.51
C VAL A 390 -2.64 -1.79 -3.91
N ALA A 391 -1.82 -1.00 -3.23
CA ALA A 391 -2.28 0.09 -2.38
C ALA A 391 -2.28 1.45 -3.09
N TYR A 392 -1.10 1.96 -3.45
CA TYR A 392 -0.93 3.37 -3.81
C TYR A 392 -1.54 3.75 -5.17
N ASP A 393 -1.30 2.94 -6.20
CA ASP A 393 -1.86 3.12 -7.54
C ASP A 393 -2.85 2.00 -7.84
N GLY A 394 -4.10 2.17 -7.39
CA GLY A 394 -5.17 1.20 -7.58
C GLY A 394 -5.42 0.78 -9.04
N ALA A 395 -5.06 1.61 -10.02
CA ALA A 395 -5.16 1.25 -11.43
C ALA A 395 -4.23 0.07 -11.81
N GLN A 396 -3.14 -0.15 -11.06
CA GLN A 396 -2.26 -1.30 -11.28
C GLN A 396 -2.90 -2.63 -10.91
N PHE A 397 -4.02 -2.64 -10.20
CA PHE A 397 -4.77 -3.85 -9.89
C PHE A 397 -5.01 -4.70 -11.16
N TYR A 398 -5.41 -4.07 -12.26
CA TYR A 398 -5.64 -4.79 -13.52
C TYR A 398 -4.38 -5.45 -14.07
N ARG A 399 -3.20 -4.85 -13.89
CA ARG A 399 -1.92 -5.47 -14.27
C ARG A 399 -1.65 -6.69 -13.41
N VAL A 400 -1.70 -6.51 -12.09
CA VAL A 400 -1.37 -7.55 -11.10
C VAL A 400 -2.35 -8.73 -11.21
N PHE A 401 -3.66 -8.46 -11.28
CA PHE A 401 -4.68 -9.50 -11.40
C PHE A 401 -4.58 -10.25 -12.73
N ALA A 402 -4.30 -9.56 -13.85
CA ALA A 402 -4.08 -10.23 -15.14
C ALA A 402 -2.89 -11.19 -15.10
N CYS A 403 -1.82 -10.86 -14.36
CA CYS A 403 -0.70 -11.80 -14.17
C CYS A 403 -1.15 -13.09 -13.45
N ALA A 404 -1.96 -12.98 -12.39
CA ALA A 404 -2.50 -14.15 -11.69
C ALA A 404 -3.48 -14.94 -12.54
N LEU A 405 -4.32 -14.26 -13.32
CA LEU A 405 -5.27 -14.87 -14.24
C LEU A 405 -4.54 -15.71 -15.29
N GLU A 406 -3.52 -15.13 -15.92
CA GLU A 406 -2.68 -15.84 -16.88
C GLU A 406 -1.91 -16.99 -16.23
N GLY A 407 -1.36 -16.78 -15.03
CA GLY A 407 -0.73 -17.83 -14.24
C GLY A 407 -1.68 -19.00 -13.95
N SER A 408 -2.95 -18.72 -13.63
CA SER A 408 -3.98 -19.74 -13.42
C SER A 408 -4.30 -20.50 -14.71
N ARG A 409 -4.54 -19.78 -15.81
CA ARG A 409 -4.84 -20.35 -17.14
C ARG A 409 -3.71 -21.24 -17.66
N GLN A 410 -2.46 -20.89 -17.34
CA GLN A 410 -1.28 -21.67 -17.69
C GLN A 410 -0.97 -22.81 -16.70
N GLY A 411 -1.77 -23.01 -15.64
CA GLY A 411 -1.54 -24.06 -14.63
C GLY A 411 -0.31 -23.81 -13.74
N LYS A 412 0.14 -22.55 -13.63
CA LYS A 412 1.32 -22.16 -12.83
C LYS A 412 1.00 -21.89 -11.35
N LEU A 413 -0.27 -21.79 -10.98
CA LEU A 413 -0.69 -21.58 -9.60
C LEU A 413 -0.90 -22.91 -8.87
N ASP A 414 -0.31 -23.01 -7.68
CA ASP A 414 -0.47 -24.15 -6.79
C ASP A 414 -1.88 -24.13 -6.18
N VAL A 415 -2.71 -25.06 -6.63
CA VAL A 415 -4.12 -25.19 -6.19
C VAL A 415 -4.23 -25.53 -4.71
N ALA A 416 -3.26 -26.26 -4.15
CA ALA A 416 -3.25 -26.57 -2.72
C ALA A 416 -2.96 -25.31 -1.90
N MET A 417 -2.03 -24.46 -2.35
CA MET A 417 -1.74 -23.18 -1.71
C MET A 417 -2.94 -22.23 -1.75
N LEU A 418 -3.62 -22.11 -2.89
CA LEU A 418 -4.85 -21.33 -3.02
C LEU A 418 -5.96 -21.83 -2.07
N ARG A 419 -6.15 -23.15 -1.97
CA ARG A 419 -7.15 -23.74 -1.06
C ARG A 419 -6.80 -23.47 0.41
N ALA A 420 -5.55 -23.69 0.80
CA ALA A 420 -5.08 -23.42 2.16
C ALA A 420 -5.25 -21.94 2.51
N SER A 421 -4.92 -21.05 1.57
CA SER A 421 -5.07 -19.62 1.75
C SER A 421 -6.54 -19.20 1.93
N LYS A 422 -7.45 -19.73 1.13
CA LYS A 422 -8.90 -19.47 1.32
C LYS A 422 -9.40 -19.88 2.69
N GLY A 423 -8.90 -20.99 3.24
CA GLY A 423 -9.21 -21.41 4.61
C GLY A 423 -8.79 -20.35 5.64
N ARG A 424 -7.57 -19.81 5.51
CA ARG A 424 -7.04 -18.74 6.39
C ARG A 424 -7.83 -17.44 6.24
N LEU A 425 -8.11 -17.03 5.01
CA LEU A 425 -8.90 -15.84 4.72
C LEU A 425 -10.31 -15.94 5.29
N ALA A 426 -10.98 -17.09 5.18
CA ALA A 426 -12.31 -17.31 5.74
C ALA A 426 -12.36 -17.12 7.27
N GLN A 427 -11.29 -17.47 7.99
CA GLN A 427 -11.19 -17.27 9.44
C GLN A 427 -11.10 -15.79 9.82
N VAL A 428 -10.46 -14.97 8.98
CA VAL A 428 -10.46 -13.50 9.18
C VAL A 428 -11.86 -12.93 9.00
N PHE A 429 -12.59 -13.41 7.99
CA PHE A 429 -13.96 -12.95 7.70
C PHE A 429 -15.04 -13.48 8.66
N SER A 430 -14.81 -14.60 9.36
CA SER A 430 -15.82 -15.20 10.25
C SER A 430 -16.06 -14.39 11.52
N THR A 431 -15.06 -13.64 12.00
CA THR A 431 -15.21 -12.80 13.20
C THR A 431 -16.13 -11.60 12.91
N GLU A 432 -16.06 -11.02 11.72
CA GLU A 432 -16.96 -9.96 11.29
C GLU A 432 -18.38 -10.46 11.04
N GLN A 433 -18.52 -11.64 10.42
CA GLN A 433 -19.83 -12.27 10.22
C GLN A 433 -20.51 -12.58 11.56
N ALA A 434 -19.77 -13.07 12.56
CA ALA A 434 -20.29 -13.28 13.90
C ALA A 434 -20.82 -11.96 14.52
N ARG A 435 -20.08 -10.85 14.39
CA ARG A 435 -20.50 -9.53 14.88
C ARG A 435 -21.70 -8.93 14.13
N ALA A 436 -21.73 -9.06 12.81
CA ALA A 436 -22.86 -8.62 11.98
C ALA A 436 -24.12 -9.46 12.26
N SER A 437 -23.95 -10.76 12.56
CA SER A 437 -25.05 -11.66 12.92
C SER A 437 -25.55 -11.51 14.37
N SER A 438 -24.72 -11.00 15.28
CA SER A 438 -25.08 -10.80 16.69
C SER A 438 -25.96 -9.57 16.94
N GLY A 439 -26.25 -8.76 15.92
CA GLY A 439 -27.14 -7.59 16.04
C GLY A 439 -26.66 -6.53 17.04
N LEU A 440 -25.39 -6.58 17.45
CA LEU A 440 -24.82 -5.59 18.34
C LEU A 440 -24.74 -4.27 17.57
N PRO A 441 -25.39 -3.19 18.06
CA PRO A 441 -25.33 -1.91 17.39
C PRO A 441 -23.88 -1.47 17.29
N ALA A 442 -23.50 -0.87 16.16
CA ALA A 442 -22.27 -0.10 16.10
C ALA A 442 -22.28 0.88 17.29
N PRO A 443 -21.17 1.06 18.03
CA PRO A 443 -21.15 2.01 19.11
C PRO A 443 -21.64 3.37 18.59
N SER A 444 -22.65 3.95 19.23
CA SER A 444 -23.10 5.30 18.92
C SER A 444 -21.97 6.26 19.25
N VAL A 445 -21.14 6.57 18.26
CA VAL A 445 -20.00 7.47 18.43
C VAL A 445 -20.50 8.90 18.25
N THR A 446 -20.82 9.56 19.36
CA THR A 446 -20.85 11.02 19.39
C THR A 446 -19.40 11.48 19.31
N VAL A 447 -18.96 11.92 18.12
CA VAL A 447 -17.65 12.54 17.95
C VAL A 447 -17.68 13.88 18.70
N SER A 448 -17.18 13.87 19.94
CA SER A 448 -16.91 15.09 20.68
C SER A 448 -15.72 15.79 20.03
N LEU A 449 -16.00 16.72 19.12
CA LEU A 449 -15.01 17.67 18.62
C LEU A 449 -14.66 18.63 19.79
N SER A 450 -13.62 18.31 20.55
CA SER A 450 -13.04 19.27 21.48
C SER A 450 -12.41 20.43 20.69
N ARG A 451 -13.15 21.53 20.56
CA ARG A 451 -12.62 22.82 20.10
C ARG A 451 -11.63 23.34 21.15
N THR A 452 -10.35 23.14 20.94
CA THR A 452 -9.31 23.95 21.62
C THR A 452 -9.19 25.26 20.87
N GLY A 453 -9.78 26.31 21.42
CA GLY A 453 -9.63 27.67 20.94
C GLY A 453 -9.93 28.62 22.08
N ASP A 454 -8.90 28.97 22.85
CA ASP A 454 -8.81 30.31 23.42
C ASP A 454 -7.34 30.69 23.63
N SER A 455 -6.93 31.72 22.89
CA SER A 455 -5.69 32.44 23.06
C SER A 455 -6.06 33.73 23.80
N PRO A 456 -5.46 34.07 24.95
CA PRO A 456 -5.82 35.30 25.62
C PRO A 456 -5.21 36.49 24.87
N ALA A 457 -6.08 37.41 24.49
CA ALA A 457 -5.71 38.72 23.99
C ALA A 457 -4.96 39.51 25.06
N ARG A 458 -3.97 40.28 24.60
CA ARG A 458 -3.33 41.36 25.35
C ARG A 458 -4.39 42.38 25.77
N ASP A 459 -4.36 42.80 27.03
CA ASP A 459 -4.75 44.17 27.36
C ASP A 459 -3.83 44.74 28.43
N GLU A 460 -3.35 45.94 28.15
CA GLU A 460 -2.49 46.76 28.99
C GLU A 460 -3.37 47.50 29.99
N THR A 461 -3.11 47.41 31.29
CA THR A 461 -3.44 48.49 32.23
C THR A 461 -2.59 48.41 33.49
N ARG A 462 -1.45 49.10 33.42
CA ARG A 462 -0.91 50.05 34.42
C ARG A 462 -1.67 50.14 35.75
N THR A 463 -1.07 49.75 36.88
CA THR A 463 -0.90 50.59 38.10
C THR A 463 -0.15 49.89 39.28
N ARG A 464 1.01 50.48 39.62
CA ARG A 464 1.57 50.85 40.95
C ARG A 464 1.79 49.83 42.10
N SER A 465 3.04 49.92 42.61
CA SER A 465 3.54 49.80 44.00
C SER A 465 3.65 48.37 44.56
N ARG A 466 4.76 47.90 45.14
CA ARG A 466 5.98 48.51 45.73
C ARG A 466 7.20 47.69 45.35
#